data_AF-A0A9D2JPG9-F1
#
_entry.id   AF-A0A9D2JPG9-F1
#
_cell.length_a   1.000
_cell.length_b   1.000
_cell.length_c   1.000
_cell.angle_alpha   90.00
_cell.angle_beta   90.00
_cell.angle_gamma   90.00
#
_symmetry.space_group_name_H-M   'P 1'
#
loop_
_entity.id
_entity.type
_entity.pdbx_description
1 polymer ?
#
loop_
_entity_poly.entity_id
_entity_poly.type
_entity_poly.pdbx_seq_one_letter_code
_entity_poly.pdbx_strand_id
1 'polypeptide(L)'
;MASTKERLRALSACLDKLQPTRTAFLVEGGATFYTDMDPFAYLLQHGAATPDGRRIILYPHPVEGVDGLSLSLDQMIDEAIEAGRLVLPDLESDPVNGF
;
A
#
# COMPACT_ATOMS: atom_id res chain seq x y z
N MET A 1 -3.89 30.19 -25.36
CA MET A 1 -3.06 28.98 -25.14
C MET A 1 -3.14 28.63 -23.67
N ALA A 2 -3.41 27.36 -23.33
CA ALA A 2 -3.44 26.94 -21.93
C ALA A 2 -2.06 27.11 -21.29
N SER A 3 -2.02 27.61 -20.07
CA SER A 3 -0.78 27.78 -19.31
C SER A 3 -0.13 26.43 -19.02
N THR A 4 1.18 26.42 -18.78
CA THR A 4 1.92 25.20 -18.41
C THR A 4 1.31 24.51 -17.19
N LYS A 5 0.79 25.28 -16.23
CA LYS A 5 0.14 24.76 -15.01
C LYS A 5 -1.18 24.05 -15.30
N GLU A 6 -1.99 24.59 -16.22
CA GLU A 6 -3.25 23.96 -16.63
C GLU A 6 -3.00 22.67 -17.41
N ARG A 7 -1.95 22.64 -18.24
CA ARG A 7 -1.57 21.43 -19.00
C ARG A 7 -1.05 20.34 -18.06
N LEU A 8 -0.28 20.69 -17.03
CA LEU A 8 0.17 19.74 -16.01
C LEU A 8 -1.00 19.18 -15.19
N ARG A 9 -1.95 20.03 -14.78
CA ARG A 9 -3.16 19.60 -14.06
C ARG A 9 -4.05 18.69 -14.93
N ALA A 10 -4.21 19.01 -16.21
CA ALA A 10 -4.97 18.18 -17.13
C ALA A 10 -4.29 16.82 -17.37
N LEU A 11 -2.95 16.81 -17.44
CA LEU A 11 -2.17 15.59 -17.56
C LEU A 11 -2.28 14.73 -16.29
N SER A 12 -2.18 15.32 -15.09
CA SER A 12 -2.32 14.57 -13.83
C SER A 12 -3.71 13.93 -13.73
N ALA A 13 -4.77 14.70 -13.99
CA ALA A 13 -6.14 14.18 -13.98
C ALA A 13 -6.42 13.13 -15.07
N CYS A 14 -5.66 13.15 -16.17
CA CYS A 14 -5.71 12.11 -17.20
C CYS A 14 -4.99 10.85 -16.73
N LEU A 15 -3.82 11.00 -16.11
CA LEU A 15 -3.06 9.90 -15.54
C LEU A 15 -3.84 9.21 -14.42
N ASP A 16 -4.52 9.94 -13.53
CA ASP A 16 -5.36 9.35 -12.47
C ASP A 16 -6.50 8.48 -13.03
N LYS A 17 -7.06 8.85 -14.19
CA LYS A 17 -8.10 8.06 -14.88
C LYS A 17 -7.56 6.85 -15.63
N LEU A 18 -6.27 6.89 -15.98
CA LEU A 18 -5.58 5.84 -16.74
C LEU A 18 -4.80 4.90 -15.83
N GLN A 19 -4.58 5.28 -14.57
CA GLN A 19 -4.01 4.39 -13.57
C GLN A 19 -4.99 3.23 -13.42
N PRO A 20 -4.63 2.01 -13.86
CA PRO A 20 -5.45 0.88 -13.54
C PRO A 20 -5.55 0.83 -12.02
N THR A 21 -6.72 0.50 -11.48
CA THR A 21 -6.96 0.14 -10.08
C THR A 21 -6.23 -1.17 -9.74
N ARG A 22 -4.92 -1.19 -10.03
CA ARG A 22 -4.00 -2.25 -9.67
C ARG A 22 -3.58 -1.98 -8.26
N THR A 23 -3.68 -3.01 -7.45
CA THR A 23 -3.14 -3.00 -6.10
C THR A 23 -1.64 -2.87 -6.21
N ALA A 24 -1.11 -1.82 -5.58
CA ALA A 24 0.31 -1.56 -5.47
C ALA A 24 0.78 -1.98 -4.08
N PHE A 25 1.82 -2.80 -4.00
CA PHE A 25 2.50 -3.17 -2.76
C PHE A 25 3.93 -2.64 -2.78
N LEU A 26 4.42 -2.16 -1.64
CA LEU A 26 5.82 -1.81 -1.46
C LEU A 26 6.58 -3.08 -1.03
N VAL A 27 7.67 -3.38 -1.71
CA VAL A 27 8.50 -4.55 -1.43
C VAL A 27 9.85 -4.17 -0.86
N GLU A 28 10.54 -5.17 -0.31
CA GLU A 28 11.93 -5.05 0.12
C GLU A 28 12.83 -4.47 -0.98
N GLY A 29 13.64 -3.49 -0.60
CA GLY A 29 14.42 -2.66 -1.53
C GLY A 29 13.68 -1.44 -2.08
N GLY A 30 12.47 -1.14 -1.62
CA GLY A 30 11.74 0.10 -1.94
C GLY A 30 11.12 0.12 -3.34
N ALA A 31 11.05 -1.03 -4.01
CA ALA A 31 10.33 -1.16 -5.28
C ALA A 31 8.82 -1.32 -5.05
N THR A 32 8.03 -1.01 -6.08
CA THR A 32 6.58 -1.23 -6.07
C THR A 32 6.24 -2.44 -6.92
N PHE A 33 5.50 -3.39 -6.35
CA PHE A 33 4.89 -4.52 -7.04
C PHE A 33 3.43 -4.20 -7.35
N TYR A 34 2.96 -4.56 -8.54
CA TYR A 34 1.58 -4.33 -8.97
C TYR A 34 0.88 -5.65 -9.24
N THR A 35 -0.34 -5.78 -8.76
CA THR A 35 -1.22 -6.91 -9.05
C THR A 35 -2.60 -6.43 -9.48
N ASP A 36 -3.26 -7.23 -10.32
CA ASP A 36 -4.66 -7.05 -10.71
C ASP A 36 -5.64 -7.68 -9.68
N MET A 37 -5.11 -8.40 -8.69
CA MET A 37 -5.91 -8.99 -7.61
C MET A 37 -6.25 -7.97 -6.54
N ASP A 38 -7.40 -8.18 -5.88
CA ASP A 38 -7.71 -7.50 -4.63
C ASP A 38 -6.58 -7.73 -3.59
N PRO A 39 -6.20 -6.72 -2.79
CA PRO A 39 -5.07 -6.82 -1.87
C PRO A 39 -5.22 -7.95 -0.85
N PHE A 40 -6.42 -8.12 -0.30
CA PHE A 40 -6.69 -9.17 0.68
C PHE A 40 -6.70 -10.54 0.03
N ALA A 41 -7.29 -10.66 -1.15
CA ALA A 41 -7.27 -11.91 -1.92
C ALA A 41 -5.84 -12.33 -2.26
N TYR A 42 -4.98 -11.38 -2.67
CA TYR A 42 -3.58 -11.64 -2.95
C TYR A 42 -2.83 -12.14 -1.69
N LEU A 43 -2.92 -11.40 -0.59
CA LEU A 43 -2.21 -11.73 0.65
C LEU A 43 -2.70 -13.05 1.26
N LEU A 44 -3.99 -13.36 1.14
CA LEU A 44 -4.55 -14.63 1.60
C LEU A 44 -4.02 -15.81 0.79
N GLN A 45 -3.84 -15.64 -0.53
CA GLN A 45 -3.41 -16.72 -1.41
C GLN A 45 -1.89 -16.92 -1.45
N HIS A 46 -1.12 -15.83 -1.41
CA HIS A 46 0.33 -15.84 -1.65
C HIS A 46 1.16 -15.44 -0.41
N GLY A 47 0.51 -15.01 0.67
CA GLY A 47 1.18 -14.40 1.82
C GLY A 47 1.81 -13.05 1.48
N ALA A 48 2.69 -12.57 2.36
CA ALA A 48 3.45 -11.33 2.17
C ALA A 48 4.66 -11.50 1.22
N ALA A 49 4.52 -12.30 0.17
CA ALA A 49 5.57 -12.55 -0.81
C ALA A 49 5.08 -12.22 -2.22
N THR A 50 5.96 -11.63 -3.02
CA THR A 50 5.76 -11.48 -4.46
C THR A 50 6.08 -12.78 -5.20
N PRO A 51 5.61 -12.95 -6.46
CA PRO A 51 5.94 -14.13 -7.25
C PRO A 51 7.45 -14.32 -7.46
N ASP A 52 8.23 -13.22 -7.42
CA ASP A 52 9.69 -13.21 -7.52
C ASP A 52 10.39 -13.54 -6.19
N GLY A 53 9.64 -13.89 -5.13
CA GLY A 53 10.16 -14.23 -3.82
C GLY A 53 10.54 -13.04 -2.95
N ARG A 54 10.34 -11.80 -3.40
CA ARG A 54 10.58 -10.60 -2.58
C ARG A 54 9.48 -10.42 -1.56
N ARG A 55 9.85 -10.01 -0.34
CA ARG A 55 8.91 -9.74 0.73
C ARG A 55 8.16 -8.42 0.50
N ILE A 56 6.84 -8.46 0.69
CA ILE A 56 5.99 -7.27 0.76
C ILE A 56 6.15 -6.66 2.16
N ILE A 57 6.46 -5.37 2.21
CA ILE A 57 6.65 -4.61 3.45
C ILE A 57 5.41 -3.79 3.78
N LEU A 58 4.77 -3.20 2.76
CA LEU A 58 3.67 -2.27 2.97
C LEU A 58 2.63 -2.38 1.87
N TYR A 59 1.37 -2.26 2.25
CA TYR A 59 0.28 -1.94 1.33
C TYR A 59 -0.16 -0.48 1.56
N PRO A 60 0.17 0.46 0.66
CA PRO A 60 -0.36 1.83 0.72
C PRO A 60 -1.86 1.82 0.40
N HIS A 61 -2.69 1.56 1.40
CA HIS A 61 -4.14 1.56 1.26
C HIS A 61 -4.66 3.00 1.01
N PRO A 62 -5.56 3.22 0.04
CA PRO A 62 -6.21 4.51 -0.13
C PRO A 62 -7.08 4.84 1.09
N VAL A 63 -6.93 6.05 1.63
CA VAL A 63 -7.68 6.53 2.81
C VAL A 63 -9.01 7.21 2.46
N GLU A 64 -9.38 7.27 1.17
CA GLU A 64 -10.64 7.86 0.74
C GLU A 64 -11.84 7.03 1.23
N GLY A 65 -12.78 7.68 1.92
CA GLY A 65 -14.01 7.04 2.39
C GLY A 65 -13.89 6.30 3.72
N VAL A 66 -12.72 6.32 4.37
CA VAL A 66 -12.55 5.84 5.75
C VAL A 66 -13.30 6.78 6.70
N ASP A 67 -14.08 6.23 7.64
CA ASP A 67 -14.82 7.04 8.60
C ASP A 67 -13.88 7.71 9.61
N GLY A 68 -14.33 8.83 10.19
CA GLY A 68 -13.49 9.64 11.08
C GLY A 68 -13.02 8.92 12.35
N LEU A 69 -13.77 7.93 12.85
CA LEU A 69 -13.36 7.18 14.04
C LEU A 69 -12.23 6.21 13.68
N SER A 70 -12.38 5.46 12.59
CA SER A 70 -11.32 4.56 12.09
C SER A 70 -10.03 5.33 11.80
N LEU A 71 -10.13 6.50 11.16
CA LEU A 71 -8.97 7.35 10.88
C LEU A 71 -8.30 7.84 12.18
N SER A 72 -9.08 8.23 13.19
CA SER A 72 -8.54 8.67 14.48
C SER A 72 -7.83 7.53 15.24
N LEU A 73 -8.30 6.30 15.07
CA LEU A 73 -7.69 5.12 15.67
C LEU A 73 -6.34 4.82 15.03
N ASP A 74 -6.25 4.84 13.69
CA ASP A 74 -4.99 4.67 12.96
C ASP A 74 -3.96 5.71 13.39
N GLN A 75 -4.34 6.99 13.43
CA GLN A 75 -3.45 8.07 13.86
C GLN A 75 -2.95 7.90 15.31
N MET A 76 -3.83 7.48 16.22
CA MET A 76 -3.44 7.21 17.61
C MET A 76 -2.44 6.05 17.71
N ILE A 77 -2.57 5.02 16.87
CA ILE A 77 -1.63 3.90 16.80
C ILE A 77 -0.28 4.39 16.28
N ASP A 78 -0.25 5.16 15.20
CA ASP A 78 0.98 5.73 14.63
C ASP A 78 1.72 6.58 15.67
N GLU A 79 1.02 7.50 16.35
CA GLU A 79 1.61 8.33 17.41
C GLU A 79 2.18 7.49 18.57
N ALA A 80 1.49 6.39 18.94
CA ALA A 80 1.97 5.49 19.99
C ALA A 80 3.25 4.75 19.58
N ILE A 81 3.37 4.34 18.31
CA ILE A 81 4.57 3.71 17.75
C ILE A 81 5.72 4.72 17.72
N GLU A 82 5.50 5.93 17.19
CA GLU A 82 6.51 6.98 17.10
C GLU A 82 7.01 7.42 18.49
N ALA A 83 6.12 7.47 19.48
CA ALA A 83 6.47 7.78 20.86
C ALA A 83 7.15 6.61 21.61
N GLY A 84 7.33 5.45 20.96
CA GLY A 84 7.88 4.23 21.57
C GLY A 84 6.99 3.62 22.64
N ARG A 85 5.71 4.00 22.71
CA ARG A 85 4.72 3.45 23.65
C ARG A 85 4.10 2.15 23.14
N LEU A 86 4.13 1.93 21.84
CA LEU A 86 3.74 0.70 21.18
C LEU A 86 4.93 0.15 20.39
N VAL A 87 5.38 -1.05 20.73
CA VAL A 87 6.41 -1.77 19.97
C VAL A 87 5.71 -2.89 19.23
N LEU A 88 5.70 -2.81 17.90
CA LEU A 88 5.21 -3.90 17.08
C LEU A 88 6.26 -5.02 17.08
N PRO A 89 5.85 -6.29 17.26
CA PRO A 89 6.77 -7.40 17.09
C PRO A 89 7.28 -7.44 15.65
N ASP A 90 8.47 -8.01 15.46
CA ASP A 90 8.94 -8.32 14.12
C ASP A 90 7.91 -9.19 13.42
N LEU A 91 7.54 -8.80 12.20
CA LEU A 91 6.60 -9.56 11.40
C LEU A 91 7.27 -10.90 11.07
N GLU A 92 6.88 -11.98 11.74
CA GLU A 92 7.21 -13.34 11.31
C GLU A 92 6.38 -13.64 10.06
N SER A 93 7.07 -13.95 8.96
CA SER A 93 6.38 -14.48 7.79
C SER A 93 6.05 -15.95 8.07
N ASP A 94 4.82 -16.37 7.80
CA ASP A 94 4.50 -17.80 7.76
C ASP A 94 5.56 -18.50 6.90
N PRO A 95 6.07 -19.67 7.31
CA PRO A 95 7.02 -20.41 6.50
C PRO A 95 6.41 -20.58 5.12
N VAL A 96 7.17 -20.21 4.08
CA VAL A 96 6.80 -20.50 2.70
C VAL A 96 6.58 -22.00 2.66
N ASN A 97 5.33 -22.45 2.58
CA ASN A 97 5.00 -23.86 2.45
C ASN A 97 5.69 -24.32 1.15
N GLY A 98 6.84 -24.98 1.33
CA GLY A 98 7.55 -25.62 0.25
C GLY A 98 6.64 -26.68 -0.36
N PHE A 99 6.59 -26.68 -1.68
CA PHE A 99 5.96 -27.70 -2.51
C PHE A 99 6.34 -29.12 -2.07
#